data_AF-A0A349K549-F1
#
_entry.id   AF-A0A349K549-F1
#
_cell.length_a   1.000
_cell.length_b   1.000
_cell.length_c   1.000
_cell.angle_alpha   90.00
_cell.angle_beta   90.00
_cell.angle_gamma   90.00
#
_symmetry.space_group_name_H-M   'P 1'
#
loop_
_entity.id
_entity.type
_entity.pdbx_description
1 polymer ?
#
loop_
_entity_poly.entity_id
_entity_poly.type
_entity_poly.pdbx_seq_one_letter_code
_entity_poly.pdbx_strand_id
1 'polypeptide(L)'
;TGDLLDRLPRGDFIHWGANELSVRGLFESGRSLIGIAVGDANGDGIEDVFAPQIRDVPNLFFLSQPDGSHREVAARSGLDWLDHSTVSLFADFDNDG
;
A
#
# COMPACT_ATOMS: atom_id res chain seq x y z
N THR A 1 9.48 32.89 -1.60
CA THR A 1 8.85 31.76 -2.30
C THR A 1 9.49 30.49 -1.77
N GLY A 2 9.04 30.05 -0.61
CA GLY A 2 9.52 28.85 0.07
C GLY A 2 8.55 27.72 -0.21
N ASP A 3 9.09 26.57 -0.56
CA ASP A 3 8.37 25.40 -1.02
C ASP A 3 7.37 24.90 0.03
N LEU A 4 6.22 24.41 -0.42
CA LEU A 4 5.11 23.94 0.43
C LEU A 4 5.54 22.72 1.29
N LEU A 5 6.65 22.08 0.92
CA LEU A 5 7.19 20.87 1.52
C LEU A 5 7.97 21.10 2.83
N ASP A 6 8.43 22.31 3.11
CA ASP A 6 9.30 22.60 4.27
C ASP A 6 8.55 22.79 5.60
N ARG A 7 7.22 22.61 5.62
CA ARG A 7 6.36 22.97 6.77
C ARG A 7 5.59 21.82 7.40
N LEU A 8 5.76 20.58 6.97
CA LEU A 8 5.01 19.47 7.57
C LEU A 8 5.74 18.93 8.81
N PRO A 9 5.11 18.96 10.00
CA PRO A 9 5.64 18.30 11.19
C PRO A 9 5.86 16.81 10.91
N ARG A 10 6.96 16.27 11.43
CA ARG A 10 7.14 14.82 11.50
C ARG A 10 6.18 14.28 12.56
N GLY A 11 5.21 13.48 12.12
CA GLY A 11 4.16 12.90 12.97
C GLY A 11 2.79 13.36 12.48
N ASP A 12 1.92 12.38 12.18
CA ASP A 12 0.53 12.49 11.71
C ASP A 12 0.38 12.69 10.19
N PHE A 13 0.59 11.61 9.42
CA PHE A 13 0.30 11.58 7.98
C PHE A 13 -1.07 10.94 7.70
N ILE A 14 -2.02 11.76 7.25
CA ILE A 14 -2.93 11.33 6.16
C ILE A 14 -2.42 12.03 4.90
N HIS A 15 -1.78 11.29 4.00
CA HIS A 15 -1.42 11.77 2.67
C HIS A 15 -2.60 11.53 1.71
N TRP A 16 -3.21 12.60 1.20
CA TRP A 16 -4.16 12.53 0.09
C TRP A 16 -3.41 12.74 -1.22
N GLY A 17 -3.16 11.65 -1.94
CA GLY A 17 -2.56 11.70 -3.27
C GLY A 17 -2.00 10.35 -3.67
N ALA A 18 -2.69 9.65 -4.57
CA ALA A 18 -2.02 8.72 -5.47
C ALA A 18 -1.01 9.57 -6.26
N ASN A 19 0.27 9.50 -5.87
CA ASN A 19 1.35 10.27 -6.48
C ASN A 19 1.53 9.86 -7.96
N GLU A 20 2.20 10.72 -8.74
CA GLU A 20 2.44 10.53 -10.18
C GLU A 20 3.13 9.18 -10.51
N LEU A 21 3.83 8.59 -9.53
CA LEU A 21 4.41 7.24 -9.56
C LEU A 21 3.34 6.14 -9.66
N SER A 22 2.24 6.29 -8.91
CA SER A 22 1.09 5.38 -8.91
C SER A 22 0.33 5.42 -10.24
N VAL A 23 0.25 6.60 -10.88
CA VAL A 23 -0.50 6.77 -12.13
C VAL A 23 0.31 6.33 -13.35
N ARG A 24 1.63 6.59 -13.40
CA ARG A 24 2.42 6.21 -14.58
C ARG A 24 2.94 4.77 -14.53
N GLY A 25 3.41 4.28 -13.38
CA GLY A 25 4.02 2.94 -13.28
C GLY A 25 3.04 1.78 -13.31
N LEU A 26 1.82 1.97 -12.78
CA LEU A 26 0.83 0.89 -12.69
C LEU A 26 -0.06 0.80 -13.93
N PHE A 27 -0.53 1.93 -14.47
CA PHE A 27 -1.39 1.90 -15.67
C PHE A 27 -0.66 1.34 -16.89
N GLU A 28 0.62 1.68 -17.09
CA GLU A 28 1.43 1.12 -18.19
C GLU A 28 1.74 -0.38 -18.03
N SER A 29 1.63 -0.92 -16.81
CA SER A 29 1.81 -2.35 -16.52
C SER A 29 0.50 -3.15 -16.47
N GLY A 30 -0.64 -2.54 -16.85
CA GLY A 30 -1.96 -3.18 -16.81
C GLY A 30 -2.57 -3.28 -15.40
N ARG A 31 -2.01 -2.56 -14.43
CA ARG A 31 -2.44 -2.54 -13.03
C ARG A 31 -3.28 -1.28 -12.77
N SER A 32 -4.26 -1.42 -11.89
CA SER A 32 -5.16 -0.32 -11.51
C SER A 32 -5.02 -0.03 -10.02
N LEU A 33 -4.75 1.21 -9.66
CA LEU A 33 -4.74 1.62 -8.25
C LEU A 33 -6.15 2.07 -7.85
N ILE A 34 -7.01 1.10 -7.54
CA ILE A 34 -8.43 1.33 -7.18
C ILE A 34 -8.66 1.46 -5.66
N GLY A 35 -7.62 1.20 -4.88
CA GLY A 35 -7.60 1.39 -3.43
C GLY A 35 -6.19 1.18 -2.89
N ILE A 36 -6.00 1.47 -1.61
CA ILE A 36 -4.78 1.16 -0.85
C ILE A 36 -5.16 0.97 0.62
N ALA A 37 -4.51 0.04 1.29
CA ALA A 37 -4.47 -0.03 2.75
C ALA A 37 -3.02 -0.01 3.21
N VAL A 38 -2.78 0.69 4.32
CA VAL A 38 -1.47 0.83 4.94
C VAL A 38 -1.59 0.42 6.41
N GLY A 39 -0.69 -0.42 6.89
CA GLY A 39 -0.67 -0.92 8.26
C GLY A 39 0.52 -1.86 8.49
N ASP A 40 0.95 -2.02 9.73
CA ASP A 40 1.98 -2.98 10.11
C ASP A 40 1.34 -4.38 10.14
N ALA A 41 1.54 -5.15 9.07
CA ALA A 41 0.83 -6.42 8.90
C ALA A 41 1.64 -7.62 9.43
N ASN A 42 2.91 -7.42 9.79
CA ASN A 42 3.79 -8.45 10.30
C ASN A 42 4.35 -8.16 11.70
N GLY A 43 3.96 -7.05 12.31
CA GLY A 43 4.33 -6.65 13.67
C GLY A 43 5.79 -6.19 13.80
N ASP A 44 6.42 -5.74 12.72
CA ASP A 44 7.83 -5.33 12.73
C ASP A 44 8.05 -3.84 13.02
N GLY A 45 6.96 -3.09 13.21
CA GLY A 45 6.97 -1.66 13.46
C GLY A 45 7.16 -0.80 12.21
N ILE A 46 7.04 -1.38 11.01
CA ILE A 46 7.14 -0.69 9.72
C ILE A 46 5.82 -0.85 8.96
N GLU A 47 5.30 0.22 8.38
CA GLU A 47 4.03 0.15 7.65
C GLU A 47 4.17 -0.57 6.31
N ASP A 48 3.31 -1.56 6.10
CA ASP A 48 3.18 -2.32 4.86
C ASP A 48 2.08 -1.75 3.95
N VAL A 49 2.10 -2.14 2.68
CA VAL A 49 1.17 -1.62 1.67
C VAL A 49 0.43 -2.75 0.98
N PHE A 50 -0.89 -2.75 1.08
CA PHE A 50 -1.78 -3.57 0.27
C PHE A 50 -2.47 -2.72 -0.81
N ALA A 51 -2.43 -3.17 -2.05
CA ALA A 51 -3.03 -2.49 -3.20
C ALA A 51 -3.98 -3.45 -3.94
N PRO A 52 -5.30 -3.33 -3.71
CA PRO A 52 -6.28 -4.14 -4.42
C PRO A 52 -6.28 -3.83 -5.93
N GLN A 53 -6.62 -4.83 -6.74
CA GLN A 53 -6.62 -4.76 -8.19
C GLN A 53 -8.00 -5.11 -8.78
N ILE A 54 -8.18 -4.70 -10.03
CA ILE A 54 -9.35 -5.07 -10.83
C ILE A 54 -9.35 -6.57 -11.11
N ARG A 55 -10.50 -7.09 -11.58
CA ARG A 55 -10.65 -8.49 -11.99
C ARG A 55 -9.54 -8.92 -12.94
N ASP A 56 -9.10 -10.17 -12.81
CA ASP A 56 -8.09 -10.86 -13.61
C ASP A 56 -6.66 -10.33 -13.44
N VAL A 57 -6.45 -9.41 -12.50
CA VAL A 57 -5.13 -8.91 -12.09
C VAL A 57 -4.96 -9.24 -10.60
N PRO A 58 -3.87 -9.91 -10.20
CA PRO A 58 -3.66 -10.27 -8.80
C PRO A 58 -3.43 -9.02 -7.95
N ASN A 59 -4.06 -8.96 -6.77
CA ASN A 59 -3.75 -7.93 -5.78
C ASN A 59 -2.24 -7.91 -5.46
N LEU A 60 -1.77 -6.77 -4.97
CA LEU A 60 -0.39 -6.62 -4.52
C LEU A 60 -0.34 -6.40 -3.03
N PHE A 61 0.67 -6.99 -2.42
CA PHE A 61 0.96 -6.80 -1.01
C PHE A 61 2.46 -6.67 -0.84
N PHE A 62 2.90 -5.56 -0.30
CA PHE A 62 4.31 -5.21 -0.14
C PHE A 62 4.65 -5.11 1.33
N LEU A 63 5.57 -5.96 1.78
CA LEU A 63 6.19 -5.79 3.08
C LEU A 63 7.33 -4.78 2.97
N SER A 64 7.24 -3.70 3.73
CA SER A 64 8.31 -2.71 3.82
C SER A 64 9.51 -3.29 4.56
N GLN A 65 10.71 -2.80 4.26
CA GLN A 65 11.95 -3.28 4.86
C GLN A 65 12.68 -2.12 5.55
N PRO A 66 13.52 -2.40 6.58
CA PRO A 66 14.24 -1.35 7.31
C PRO A 66 15.16 -0.47 6.44
N ASP A 67 15.58 -0.97 5.28
CA ASP A 67 16.42 -0.25 4.32
C ASP A 67 15.63 0.65 3.34
N GLY A 68 14.31 0.72 3.50
CA GLY A 68 13.39 1.47 2.64
C GLY A 68 13.01 0.73 1.36
N SER A 69 13.43 -0.51 1.17
CA SER A 69 12.95 -1.36 0.08
C SER A 69 11.60 -1.99 0.41
N HIS A 70 10.93 -2.53 -0.61
CA HIS A 70 9.65 -3.22 -0.47
C HIS A 70 9.70 -4.59 -1.12
N ARG A 71 9.13 -5.60 -0.46
CA ARG A 71 9.07 -6.97 -0.95
C ARG A 71 7.64 -7.37 -1.27
N GLU A 72 7.36 -7.62 -2.54
CA GLU A 72 6.07 -8.16 -2.99
C GLU A 72 5.87 -9.59 -2.44
N VAL A 73 4.75 -9.82 -1.78
CA VAL A 73 4.45 -11.05 -1.04
C VAL A 73 3.03 -11.58 -1.27
N ALA A 74 2.18 -10.97 -2.11
CA ALA A 74 0.74 -11.30 -2.18
C ALA A 74 0.48 -12.80 -2.37
N ALA A 75 1.18 -13.44 -3.32
CA ALA A 75 1.03 -14.87 -3.58
C ALA A 75 1.47 -15.74 -2.40
N ARG A 76 2.53 -15.35 -1.68
CA ARG A 76 2.98 -16.07 -0.49
C ARG A 76 2.03 -15.90 0.70
N SER A 77 1.34 -14.76 0.76
CA SER A 77 0.36 -14.44 1.80
C SER A 77 -1.06 -14.91 1.45
N GLY A 78 -1.28 -15.50 0.27
CA GLY A 78 -2.59 -15.94 -0.20
C GLY A 78 -3.56 -14.79 -0.51
N LEU A 79 -3.02 -13.59 -0.76
CA LEU A 79 -3.78 -12.36 -1.02
C LEU A 79 -3.81 -11.98 -2.50
N ASP A 80 -3.18 -12.74 -3.39
CA ASP A 80 -3.11 -12.52 -4.85
C ASP A 80 -4.40 -12.86 -5.61
N TRP A 81 -5.55 -12.61 -4.99
CA TRP A 81 -6.85 -12.90 -5.59
C TRP A 81 -7.02 -12.16 -6.93
N LEU A 82 -7.64 -12.87 -7.87
CA LEU A 82 -7.99 -12.35 -9.21
C LEU A 82 -9.40 -11.78 -9.27
N ASP A 83 -10.19 -11.93 -8.20
CA ASP A 83 -11.51 -11.33 -8.11
C ASP A 83 -11.44 -9.83 -7.84
N HIS A 84 -12.48 -9.13 -8.30
CA HIS A 84 -12.55 -7.67 -8.23
C HIS A 84 -12.52 -7.18 -6.78
N SER A 85 -11.42 -6.55 -6.36
CA SER A 85 -11.21 -6.03 -5.01
C SER A 85 -11.21 -4.51 -5.07
N THR A 86 -12.10 -3.81 -4.36
CA THR A 86 -12.23 -2.33 -4.51
C THR A 86 -11.90 -1.55 -3.24
N VAL A 87 -12.00 -2.18 -2.09
CA VAL A 87 -11.78 -1.57 -0.77
C VAL A 87 -10.95 -2.55 0.05
N SER A 88 -10.03 -2.00 0.84
CA SER A 88 -9.15 -2.76 1.71
C SER A 88 -8.97 -2.05 3.04
N LEU A 89 -8.79 -2.84 4.11
CA LEU A 89 -8.53 -2.36 5.46
C LEU A 89 -7.62 -3.36 6.16
N PHE A 90 -6.59 -2.88 6.87
CA PHE A 90 -5.94 -3.64 7.92
C PHE A 90 -6.69 -3.43 9.23
N ALA A 91 -7.01 -4.52 9.91
CA ALA A 91 -7.73 -4.49 11.17
C ALA A 91 -7.19 -5.58 12.11
N ASP A 92 -6.68 -5.14 13.25
CA ASP A 92 -6.31 -5.97 14.39
C ASP A 92 -7.56 -6.14 15.27
N PHE A 93 -8.11 -7.35 15.31
CA PHE A 93 -9.37 -7.64 16.02
C PHE A 93 -9.16 -8.25 17.40
N ASP A 94 -8.00 -8.85 17.65
CA ASP A 94 -7.61 -9.45 18.92
C ASP A 94 -6.69 -8.57 19.75
N ASN A 95 -6.29 -7.41 19.21
CA ASN A 95 -5.52 -6.38 19.89
C ASN A 95 -4.16 -6.91 20.37
N ASP A 96 -3.49 -7.70 19.54
CA ASP A 96 -2.20 -8.29 19.85
C ASP A 96 -1.01 -7.52 19.27
N GLY A 97 -1.26 -6.64 18.30
CA GLY A 97 -0.23 -5.80 17.69
C GLY A 97 0.64 -6.57 16.70
#